data_AF-A0A7V6J264-F1
#
_entry.id   AF-A0A7V6J264-F1
#
_cell.length_a   1.000
_cell.length_b   1.000
_cell.length_c   1.000
_cell.angle_alpha   90.00
_cell.angle_beta   90.00
_cell.angle_gamma   90.00
#
_symmetry.space_group_name_H-M   'P 1'
#
loop_
_entity.id
_entity.type
_entity.pdbx_description
1 polymer ?
#
loop_
_entity_poly.entity_id
_entity_poly.type
_entity_poly.pdbx_seq_one_letter_code
_entity_poly.pdbx_strand_id
1 'polypeptide(L)' 'MQGLVKNFNKEKGYGFITVDEGEDIFFH' A
#
# COMPACT_ATOMS: atom_id res chain seq x y z
N MET A 1 9.67 -8.10 4.82
CA MET A 1 9.07 -6.76 4.90
C MET A 1 7.60 -6.91 5.22
N GLN A 2 7.13 -6.26 6.28
CA GLN A 2 5.72 -6.23 6.67
C GLN A 2 5.29 -4.75 6.61
N GLY A 3 4.09 -4.47 6.11
CA GLY A 3 3.58 -3.11 5.96
C GLY A 3 2.07 -3.09 6.10
N LEU A 4 1.53 -1.92 6.44
CA LEU A 4 0.08 -1.72 6.59
C LEU A 4 -0.53 -1.27 5.28
N VAL A 5 -1.59 -1.94 4.83
CA VAL A 5 -2.36 -1.49 3.68
C VAL A 5 -3.07 -0.19 4.05
N LYS A 6 -2.62 0.91 3.46
CA LYS A 6 -3.18 2.24 3.69
C LYS A 6 -4.47 2.43 2.90
N ASN A 7 -4.47 1.99 1.64
CA ASN A 7 -5.66 2.01 0.79
C ASN A 7 -5.55 0.93 -0.28
N PHE A 8 -6.67 0.30 -0.62
CA PHE A 8 -6.74 -0.72 -1.66
C PHE A 8 -8.03 -0.58 -2.47
N ASN A 9 -7.90 -0.33 -3.77
CA ASN A 9 -9.02 -0.33 -4.70
C ASN A 9 -9.16 -1.72 -5.33
N LYS A 10 -10.12 -2.51 -4.84
CA LYS A 10 -10.35 -3.88 -5.30
C LYS A 10 -10.81 -3.97 -6.76
N GLU A 11 -11.52 -2.97 -7.26
CA GLU A 11 -12.03 -2.97 -8.64
C GLU A 11 -10.92 -2.73 -9.65
N LYS A 12 -9.96 -1.86 -9.30
CA LYS A 12 -8.86 -1.46 -10.17
C LYS A 12 -7.54 -2.21 -9.89
N GLY A 13 -7.48 -2.98 -8.80
CA GLY A 13 -6.34 -3.83 -8.45
C GLY A 13 -5.12 -3.12 -7.87
N TYR A 14 -5.16 -1.82 -7.61
CA TYR A 14 -4.02 -1.06 -7.06
C TYR A 14 -4.24 -0.58 -5.63
N GLY A 15 -3.16 -0.21 -4.97
CA GLY A 15 -3.21 0.35 -3.62
C GLY A 15 -1.92 1.00 -3.17
N PHE A 16 -1.92 1.38 -1.89
CA PHE A 16 -0.77 1.92 -1.19
C PHE A 16 -0.53 1.10 0.08
N ILE A 17 0.73 0.80 0.35
CA ILE A 17 1.20 0.19 1.58
C ILE A 17 2.11 1.19 2.26
N THR A 18 1.85 1.47 3.53
CA THR A 18 2.82 2.20 4.36
C THR A 18 3.77 1.17 4.97
N VAL A 19 5.06 1.35 4.71
CA VAL A 19 6.14 0.58 5.34
C VAL A 19 6.83 1.40 6.42
N ASP A 20 7.75 0.77 7.15
CA ASP A 20 8.50 1.38 8.25
C ASP A 20 9.08 2.76 7.85
N GLU A 21 9.18 3.66 8.84
CA GLU A 21 9.60 5.06 8.67
C GLU A 21 8.65 5.97 7.87
N GLY A 22 7.43 5.49 7.56
CA GLY A 22 6.36 6.32 6.97
C GLY A 22 6.47 6.45 5.45
N GLU A 23 7.24 5.58 4.80
CA GLU A 23 7.30 5.51 3.35
C GLU A 23 6.04 4.85 2.79
N ASP A 24 5.41 5.52 1.83
CA ASP A 24 4.24 5.01 1.11
C ASP A 24 4.67 4.38 -0.22
N ILE A 25 4.46 3.07 -0.35
CA ILE A 25 4.75 2.30 -1.56
C ILE A 25 3.46 2.07 -2.34
N PHE A 26 3.45 2.50 -3.60
CA PHE A 26 2.37 2.20 -4.55
C PHE A 26 2.55 0.81 -5.16
N PHE A 27 1.46 0.06 -5.31
CA PHE A 27 1.44 -1.23 -6.02
C PHE A 27 0.22 -1.35 -6.94
N HIS A 28 0.37 -2.10 -8.04
CA HIS A 28 -0.67 -2.47 -9.00
C HIS A 28 -0.54 -3.94 -9.39
#